data_AF-A0A2E0X9F4-F1
#
_entry.id   AF-A0A2E0X9F4-F1
#
_cell.length_a   1.000
_cell.length_b   1.000
_cell.length_c   1.000
_cell.angle_alpha   90.00
_cell.angle_beta   90.00
_cell.angle_gamma   90.00
#
_symmetry.space_group_name_H-M   'P 1'
#
loop_
_entity.id
_entity.type
_entity.pdbx_description
1 polymer ?
#
loop_
_entity_poly.entity_id
_entity_poly.type
_entity_poly.pdbx_seq_one_letter_code
_entity_poly.pdbx_strand_id
1 'polypeptide(L)'
;MGCTQLGPSLGILAVPIPVPAYKQKLKEDQFWNHERYERVPILGPLTSGAEIVALDPPSDDEVMRALERIQPVQGGVPLLWERQRNNVRIVKEKISDYIDPPRVYPLIGPAQQHHAHYKCTVYYEDVRRIGWPVPHTLRDEDAREVIYIDHNHLHMVGNLDQGCAGE
;
A
#
# COMPACT_ATOMS: atom_id res chain seq x y z
N MET A 1 -19.27 21.82 -17.61
CA MET A 1 -19.96 23.12 -17.52
C MET A 1 -21.06 22.95 -16.48
N GLY A 2 -20.86 23.44 -15.26
CA GLY A 2 -21.85 23.26 -14.19
C GLY A 2 -21.32 23.69 -12.83
N CYS A 3 -21.04 24.98 -12.66
CA CYS A 3 -20.87 25.58 -11.34
C CYS A 3 -22.24 26.13 -10.92
N THR A 4 -22.99 25.39 -10.11
CA THR A 4 -24.22 25.88 -9.47
C THR A 4 -23.84 26.89 -8.39
N GLN A 5 -24.13 28.16 -8.62
CA GLN A 5 -23.97 29.25 -7.66
C GLN A 5 -25.13 29.24 -6.65
N LEU A 6 -24.92 28.70 -5.45
CA LEU A 6 -25.78 28.94 -4.29
C LEU A 6 -24.89 29.13 -3.05
N GLY A 7 -24.32 30.33 -2.91
CA GLY A 7 -23.49 30.74 -1.77
C GLY A 7 -23.00 32.18 -1.94
N PRO A 8 -22.56 32.86 -0.86
CA PRO A 8 -22.09 34.24 -0.94
C PRO A 8 -20.94 34.34 -1.94
N SER A 9 -21.02 35.31 -2.86
CA SER A 9 -20.03 35.53 -3.90
C SER A 9 -18.68 35.91 -3.28
N LEU A 10 -17.75 34.95 -3.22
CA LEU A 10 -16.37 35.16 -2.78
C LEU A 10 -15.52 35.96 -3.80
N GLY A 11 -16.12 36.50 -4.87
CA GLY A 11 -15.41 37.36 -5.83
C GLY A 11 -14.21 36.65 -6.48
N ILE A 12 -13.05 37.30 -6.52
CA ILE A 12 -11.81 36.72 -7.07
C ILE A 12 -11.35 35.47 -6.28
N LEU A 13 -11.75 35.33 -5.01
CA LEU A 13 -11.50 34.11 -4.22
C LEU A 13 -12.42 32.94 -4.60
N ALA A 14 -13.44 33.17 -5.44
CA ALA A 14 -14.31 32.13 -5.98
C ALA A 14 -13.70 31.41 -7.21
N VAL A 15 -12.61 31.94 -7.78
CA VAL A 15 -11.89 31.24 -8.85
C VAL A 15 -11.09 30.10 -8.19
N PRO A 16 -11.39 28.83 -8.49
CA PRO A 16 -10.66 27.72 -7.90
C PRO A 16 -9.19 27.85 -8.27
N ILE A 17 -8.32 27.92 -7.26
CA ILE A 17 -6.88 27.96 -7.47
C ILE A 17 -6.49 26.62 -8.09
N PRO A 18 -5.89 26.59 -9.29
CA PRO A 18 -5.50 25.33 -9.91
C PRO A 18 -4.48 24.63 -9.04
N VAL A 19 -4.81 23.42 -8.60
CA VAL A 19 -3.87 22.56 -7.89
C VAL A 19 -2.85 22.06 -8.90
N PRO A 20 -1.53 22.19 -8.65
CA PRO A 20 -0.52 21.64 -9.53
C PRO A 20 -0.74 20.14 -9.73
N ALA A 21 -0.61 19.64 -10.97
CA ALA A 21 -0.82 18.22 -11.29
C ALA A 21 -0.02 17.27 -10.39
N TYR A 22 1.20 17.67 -10.00
CA TYR A 22 2.01 16.93 -9.03
C TYR A 22 1.31 16.74 -7.67
N LYS A 23 0.72 17.81 -7.11
CA LYS A 23 0.03 17.74 -5.81
C LYS A 23 -1.26 16.93 -5.90
N GLN A 24 -1.98 17.03 -7.03
CA GLN A 24 -3.15 16.19 -7.28
C GLN A 24 -2.77 14.71 -7.33
N LYS A 25 -1.76 14.35 -8.14
CA LYS A 25 -1.26 12.98 -8.24
C LYS A 25 -0.85 12.41 -6.89
N LEU A 26 -0.09 13.17 -6.08
CA LEU A 26 0.31 12.72 -4.74
C LEU A 26 -0.90 12.38 -3.85
N LYS A 27 -1.99 13.14 -3.94
CA LYS A 27 -3.20 12.89 -3.16
C LYS A 27 -3.96 11.67 -3.67
N GLU A 28 -4.02 11.49 -4.98
CA GLU A 28 -4.58 10.29 -5.60
C GLU A 28 -3.79 9.03 -5.22
N ASP A 29 -2.46 9.09 -5.27
CA ASP A 29 -1.57 8.00 -4.87
C ASP A 29 -1.74 7.64 -3.38
N GLN A 30 -1.85 8.66 -2.51
CA GLN A 30 -2.15 8.47 -1.08
C GLN A 30 -3.50 7.79 -0.86
N PHE A 31 -4.56 8.30 -1.50
CA PHE A 31 -5.89 7.74 -1.37
C PHE A 31 -5.95 6.29 -1.88
N TRP A 32 -5.33 6.02 -3.01
CA TRP A 32 -5.28 4.69 -3.60
C TRP A 32 -4.52 3.70 -2.70
N ASN A 33 -3.39 4.11 -2.09
CA ASN A 33 -2.63 3.28 -1.15
C ASN A 33 -3.44 2.99 0.11
N HIS A 34 -4.12 4.01 0.63
CA HIS A 34 -4.93 3.88 1.83
C HIS A 34 -6.03 2.84 1.62
N GLU A 35 -6.82 2.97 0.55
CA GLU A 35 -7.95 2.09 0.28
C GLU A 35 -7.54 0.63 -0.01
N ARG A 36 -6.36 0.41 -0.62
CA ARG A 36 -5.93 -0.94 -1.02
C ARG A 36 -5.09 -1.69 0.01
N TYR A 37 -4.15 -1.01 0.67
CA TYR A 37 -3.10 -1.69 1.43
C TYR A 37 -3.08 -1.33 2.91
N GLU A 38 -3.56 -0.15 3.30
CA GLU A 38 -3.55 0.26 4.71
C GLU A 38 -4.81 -0.17 5.46
N ARG A 39 -5.88 -0.52 4.76
CA ARG A 39 -7.13 -0.98 5.37
C ARG A 39 -7.00 -2.43 5.83
N VAL A 40 -7.33 -2.66 7.09
CA VAL A 40 -7.43 -4.00 7.68
C VAL A 40 -8.82 -4.56 7.41
N PRO A 41 -8.97 -5.65 6.63
CA PRO A 41 -10.27 -6.28 6.42
C PRO A 41 -10.76 -6.98 7.70
N ILE A 42 -12.06 -6.91 7.93
CA ILE A 42 -12.74 -7.65 9.01
C ILE A 42 -13.47 -8.81 8.34
N LEU A 43 -13.01 -10.02 8.62
CA LEU A 43 -13.55 -11.26 8.11
C LEU A 43 -14.51 -11.89 9.12
N GLY A 44 -15.32 -12.83 8.63
CA GLY A 44 -16.18 -13.64 9.46
C GLY A 44 -15.40 -14.53 10.45
N PRO A 45 -16.11 -15.19 11.38
CA PRO A 45 -15.49 -16.09 12.33
C PRO A 45 -14.78 -17.25 11.64
N LEU A 46 -13.67 -17.67 12.23
CA LEU A 46 -12.93 -18.85 11.76
C LEU A 46 -13.82 -20.08 11.91
N THR A 47 -13.97 -20.83 10.80
CA THR A 47 -14.72 -22.10 10.82
C THR A 47 -13.88 -23.18 11.46
N SER A 48 -14.45 -23.92 12.41
CA SER A 48 -13.80 -25.02 13.10
C SER A 48 -13.32 -26.08 12.09
N GLY A 49 -12.00 -26.25 11.97
CA GLY A 49 -11.38 -27.32 11.18
C GLY A 49 -10.86 -26.92 9.79
N ALA A 50 -11.03 -25.68 9.35
CA ALA A 50 -10.32 -25.18 8.18
C ALA A 50 -8.85 -24.90 8.52
N GLU A 51 -7.93 -25.16 7.59
CA GLU A 51 -6.55 -24.70 7.74
C GLU A 51 -6.55 -23.17 7.85
N ILE A 52 -6.01 -22.68 8.94
CA ILE A 52 -5.86 -21.27 9.21
C ILE A 52 -4.70 -20.79 8.36
N VAL A 53 -4.98 -20.48 7.09
CA VAL A 53 -4.03 -19.87 6.18
C VAL A 53 -4.38 -18.41 6.09
N ALA A 54 -3.37 -17.56 6.29
CA ALA A 54 -3.52 -16.13 6.07
C ALA A 54 -4.06 -15.80 4.67
N LEU A 55 -4.55 -14.57 4.52
CA LEU A 55 -4.86 -13.97 3.23
C LEU A 55 -3.73 -14.15 2.20
N ASP A 56 -4.10 -13.87 0.95
CA ASP A 56 -3.20 -13.91 -0.20
C ASP A 56 -1.86 -13.23 0.07
N PRO A 57 -0.76 -13.74 -0.53
CA PRO A 57 0.55 -13.12 -0.43
C PRO A 57 0.52 -11.67 -0.97
N PRO A 58 1.45 -10.81 -0.53
CA PRO A 58 1.52 -9.42 -0.98
C PRO A 58 1.53 -9.33 -2.49
N SER A 59 0.77 -8.38 -3.03
CA SER A 59 0.69 -8.18 -4.48
C SER A 59 2.01 -7.62 -5.02
N ASP A 60 2.34 -7.89 -6.28
CA ASP A 60 3.56 -7.33 -6.89
C ASP A 60 3.56 -5.80 -6.86
N ASP A 61 2.39 -5.17 -7.06
CA ASP A 61 2.22 -3.72 -6.99
C ASP A 61 2.48 -3.18 -5.57
N GLU A 62 2.05 -3.91 -4.55
CA GLU A 62 2.31 -3.55 -3.14
C GLU A 62 3.81 -3.58 -2.83
N VAL A 63 4.50 -4.65 -3.26
CA VAL A 63 5.95 -4.78 -3.12
C VAL A 63 6.66 -3.65 -3.87
N MET A 64 6.24 -3.33 -5.09
CA MET A 64 6.84 -2.27 -5.89
C MET A 64 6.60 -0.88 -5.31
N ARG A 65 5.44 -0.63 -4.68
CA ARG A 65 5.17 0.64 -4.00
C ARG A 65 5.91 0.77 -2.68
N ALA A 66 6.07 -0.32 -1.94
CA ALA A 66 6.94 -0.35 -0.78
C ALA A 66 8.39 -0.05 -1.18
N LEU A 67 8.86 -0.66 -2.28
CA LEU A 67 10.18 -0.39 -2.85
C LEU A 67 10.34 1.07 -3.27
N GLU A 68 9.32 1.65 -3.91
CA GLU A 68 9.33 3.06 -4.34
C GLU A 68 9.35 4.03 -3.16
N ARG A 69 8.71 3.68 -2.04
CA ARG A 69 8.74 4.47 -0.81
C ARG A 69 10.13 4.48 -0.16
N ILE A 70 10.80 3.33 -0.14
CA ILE A 70 12.16 3.20 0.44
C ILE A 70 13.18 3.85 -0.48
N GLN A 71 13.02 3.63 -1.77
CA GLN A 71 13.99 4.00 -2.78
C GLN A 71 13.25 4.50 -4.02
N PRO A 72 13.03 5.81 -4.14
CA PRO A 72 12.26 6.35 -5.25
C PRO A 72 13.06 6.31 -6.56
N VAL A 73 12.38 5.90 -7.62
CA VAL A 73 12.81 6.06 -9.03
C VAL A 73 12.13 7.29 -9.64
N GLN A 74 10.91 7.60 -9.21
CA GLN A 74 10.17 8.77 -9.64
C GLN A 74 10.71 10.03 -8.94
N GLY A 75 10.88 11.13 -9.70
CA GLY A 75 11.23 12.44 -9.14
C GLY A 75 12.64 12.95 -9.47
N GLY A 76 13.35 12.31 -10.40
CA GLY A 76 14.60 12.84 -10.95
C GLY A 76 14.41 14.08 -11.84
N VAL A 77 15.50 14.79 -12.10
CA VAL A 77 15.53 15.87 -13.10
C VAL A 77 16.01 15.26 -14.41
N PRO A 78 15.17 15.23 -15.47
CA PRO A 78 15.53 14.66 -16.76
C PRO A 78 16.89 15.19 -17.24
N LEU A 79 17.68 14.33 -17.85
CA LEU A 79 19.03 14.62 -18.36
C LEU A 79 20.10 14.94 -17.28
N LEU A 80 19.74 15.27 -16.04
CA LEU A 80 20.71 15.49 -14.95
C LEU A 80 20.89 14.26 -14.08
N TRP A 81 19.78 13.67 -13.65
CA TRP A 81 19.78 12.48 -12.82
C TRP A 81 18.54 11.65 -13.13
N GLU A 82 18.78 10.51 -13.76
CA GLU A 82 17.75 9.54 -14.08
C GLU A 82 18.13 8.19 -13.46
N ARG A 83 17.15 7.57 -12.83
CA ARG A 83 17.27 6.23 -12.30
C ARG A 83 16.27 5.33 -13.00
N GLN A 84 16.68 4.12 -13.35
CA GLN A 84 15.82 3.13 -13.98
C GLN A 84 16.05 1.78 -13.30
N ARG A 85 14.96 1.03 -13.13
CA ARG A 85 14.97 -0.36 -12.68
C ARG A 85 14.56 -1.25 -13.83
N ASN A 86 15.42 -2.17 -14.23
CA ASN A 86 15.15 -3.11 -15.31
C ASN A 86 15.10 -4.54 -14.77
N ASN A 87 14.45 -5.44 -15.52
CA ASN A 87 14.46 -6.88 -15.27
C ASN A 87 14.06 -7.29 -13.83
N VAL A 88 13.04 -6.62 -13.27
CA VAL A 88 12.59 -6.85 -11.90
C VAL A 88 12.06 -8.28 -11.73
N ARG A 89 12.54 -8.97 -10.70
CA ARG A 89 12.06 -10.29 -10.27
C ARG A 89 11.78 -10.26 -8.78
N ILE A 90 10.59 -10.68 -8.38
CA ILE A 90 10.15 -10.65 -6.99
C ILE A 90 10.00 -12.09 -6.49
N VAL A 91 10.65 -12.41 -5.38
CA VAL A 91 10.52 -13.68 -4.67
C VAL A 91 9.87 -13.41 -3.32
N LYS A 92 8.76 -14.10 -3.02
CA LYS A 92 7.97 -13.89 -1.80
C LYS A 92 8.06 -15.14 -0.93
N GLU A 93 8.46 -14.95 0.32
CA GLU A 93 8.63 -16.01 1.32
C GLU A 93 7.74 -15.70 2.53
N LYS A 94 6.88 -16.64 2.95
CA LYS A 94 6.09 -16.51 4.19
C LYS A 94 6.98 -16.88 5.37
N ILE A 95 7.22 -15.92 6.27
CA ILE A 95 8.08 -16.13 7.44
C ILE A 95 7.29 -16.66 8.63
N SER A 96 6.14 -16.04 8.89
CA SER A 96 5.35 -16.31 10.09
C SER A 96 3.87 -16.09 9.80
N ASP A 97 3.05 -16.94 10.39
CA ASP A 97 1.61 -16.98 10.18
C ASP A 97 0.97 -17.49 11.48
N TYR A 98 0.32 -16.59 12.23
CA TYR A 98 -0.27 -16.92 13.53
C TYR A 98 -1.44 -16.02 13.91
N ILE A 99 -2.26 -16.50 14.84
CA ILE A 99 -3.41 -15.78 15.39
C ILE A 99 -3.16 -15.41 16.85
N ASP A 100 -3.48 -14.18 17.19
CA ASP A 100 -3.53 -13.70 18.56
C ASP A 100 -4.80 -14.20 19.29
N PRO A 101 -4.74 -14.38 20.62
CA PRO A 101 -5.92 -14.70 21.41
C PRO A 101 -7.01 -13.62 21.24
N PRO A 102 -8.31 -13.97 21.39
CA PRO A 102 -9.40 -13.01 21.22
C PRO A 102 -9.24 -11.80 22.13
N ARG A 103 -9.39 -10.61 21.55
CA ARG A 103 -9.36 -9.32 22.25
C ARG A 103 -10.56 -8.48 21.83
N VAL A 104 -10.90 -7.49 22.66
CA VAL A 104 -11.97 -6.54 22.33
C VAL A 104 -11.34 -5.32 21.68
N TYR A 105 -11.65 -5.09 20.40
CA TYR A 105 -11.22 -3.92 19.66
C TYR A 105 -12.33 -2.85 19.70
N PRO A 106 -12.00 -1.58 19.99
CA PRO A 106 -12.97 -0.49 19.89
C PRO A 106 -13.63 -0.44 18.50
N LEU A 107 -14.94 -0.20 18.45
CA LEU A 107 -15.78 -0.14 17.23
C LEU A 107 -16.01 -1.45 16.47
N ILE A 108 -15.23 -2.51 16.72
CA ILE A 108 -15.37 -3.82 16.06
C ILE A 108 -15.99 -4.86 17.00
N GLY A 109 -15.63 -4.81 18.29
CA GLY A 109 -16.05 -5.79 19.29
C GLY A 109 -15.02 -6.91 19.48
N PRO A 110 -15.45 -8.10 19.95
CA PRO A 110 -14.58 -9.24 20.15
C PRO A 110 -14.08 -9.79 18.80
N ALA A 111 -12.76 -9.74 18.60
CA ALA A 111 -12.12 -10.27 17.40
C ALA A 111 -10.76 -10.91 17.72
N GLN A 112 -10.35 -11.83 16.87
CA GLN A 112 -9.00 -12.39 16.82
C GLN A 112 -8.24 -11.71 15.69
N GLN A 113 -7.00 -11.32 15.96
CA GLN A 113 -6.12 -10.74 14.93
C GLN A 113 -5.24 -11.84 14.36
N HIS A 114 -5.23 -11.93 13.04
CA HIS A 114 -4.37 -12.84 12.29
C HIS A 114 -3.24 -12.02 11.67
N HIS A 115 -2.01 -12.36 12.05
CA HIS A 115 -0.78 -11.75 11.54
C HIS A 115 -0.11 -12.68 10.54
N ALA A 116 0.26 -12.13 9.39
CA ALA A 116 1.02 -12.82 8.36
C ALA A 116 2.21 -11.97 7.92
N HIS A 117 3.40 -12.49 8.16
CA HIS A 117 4.66 -11.81 7.88
C HIS A 117 5.29 -12.38 6.62
N TYR A 118 5.53 -11.53 5.64
CA TYR A 118 6.15 -11.88 4.37
C TYR A 118 7.50 -11.17 4.20
N LYS A 119 8.47 -11.92 3.69
CA LYS A 119 9.73 -11.39 3.19
C LYS A 119 9.68 -11.42 1.67
N CYS A 120 9.77 -10.25 1.07
CA CYS A 120 9.82 -10.08 -0.37
C CYS A 120 11.24 -9.67 -0.76
N THR A 121 11.93 -10.50 -1.53
CA THR A 121 13.24 -10.16 -2.10
C THR A 121 13.04 -9.72 -3.54
N VAL A 122 13.43 -8.48 -3.84
CA VAL A 122 13.33 -7.89 -5.17
C VAL A 122 14.72 -7.86 -5.78
N TYR A 123 14.91 -8.59 -6.88
CA TYR A 123 16.12 -8.55 -7.70
C TYR A 123 15.86 -7.66 -8.91
N TYR A 124 16.78 -6.77 -9.23
CA TYR A 124 16.64 -5.86 -10.37
C TYR A 124 18.01 -5.36 -10.85
N GLU A 125 18.06 -4.89 -12.09
CA GLU A 125 19.20 -4.13 -12.60
C GLU A 125 18.98 -2.63 -12.33
N ASP A 126 19.88 -1.99 -11.60
CA ASP A 126 19.84 -0.56 -11.30
C ASP A 126 20.71 0.22 -12.30
N VAL A 127 20.08 1.03 -13.14
CA VAL A 127 20.78 1.88 -14.10
C VAL A 127 20.60 3.34 -13.68
N ARG A 128 21.69 3.98 -13.28
CA ARG A 128 21.74 5.40 -12.93
C ARG A 128 22.48 6.17 -13.99
N ARG A 129 21.79 7.08 -14.68
CA ARG A 129 22.38 8.01 -15.64
C ARG A 129 22.56 9.36 -14.97
N ILE A 130 23.82 9.77 -14.85
CA ILE A 130 24.22 11.02 -14.24
C ILE A 130 24.73 11.91 -15.36
N GLY A 131 24.06 13.03 -15.61
CA GLY A 131 24.40 13.97 -16.68
C GLY A 131 25.33 15.12 -16.25
N TRP A 132 25.58 15.30 -14.95
CA TRP A 132 26.41 16.39 -14.42
C TRP A 132 27.11 15.97 -13.11
N PRO A 133 28.35 16.42 -12.80
CA PRO A 133 29.21 17.35 -13.56
C PRO A 133 29.96 16.71 -14.73
N VAL A 134 30.16 15.40 -14.71
CA VAL A 134 30.73 14.63 -15.82
C VAL A 134 29.73 13.53 -16.17
N PRO A 135 29.22 13.46 -17.42
CA PRO A 135 28.27 12.44 -17.81
C PRO A 135 28.84 11.02 -17.65
N HIS A 136 28.16 10.18 -16.85
CA HIS A 136 28.51 8.78 -16.71
C HIS A 136 27.28 7.94 -16.37
N THR A 137 27.36 6.64 -16.64
CA THR A 137 26.30 5.68 -16.31
C THR A 137 26.85 4.68 -15.29
N LEU A 138 26.15 4.53 -14.17
CA LEU A 138 26.40 3.47 -13.20
C LEU A 138 25.40 2.36 -13.47
N ARG A 139 25.88 1.13 -13.55
CA ARG A 139 25.07 -0.07 -13.70
C ARG A 139 25.41 -1.05 -12.59
N ASP A 140 24.38 -1.51 -11.91
CA ASP A 140 24.46 -2.58 -10.93
C ASP A 140 23.51 -3.71 -11.40
N GLU A 141 24.09 -4.80 -11.89
CA GLU A 141 23.35 -5.90 -12.54
C GLU A 141 22.71 -6.85 -11.52
N ASP A 142 23.21 -6.87 -10.27
CA ASP A 142 22.81 -7.79 -9.21
C ASP A 142 22.20 -7.06 -8.01
N ALA A 143 21.61 -5.88 -8.23
CA ALA A 143 20.98 -5.12 -7.16
C ALA A 143 19.80 -5.91 -6.56
N ARG A 144 19.77 -5.96 -5.22
CA ARG A 144 18.74 -6.67 -4.47
C ARG A 144 18.28 -5.88 -3.27
N GLU A 145 16.97 -5.90 -3.03
CA GLU A 145 16.36 -5.28 -1.86
C GLU A 145 15.47 -6.30 -1.14
N VAL A 146 15.50 -6.30 0.19
CA VAL A 146 14.64 -7.16 1.01
C VAL A 146 13.61 -6.29 1.73
N ILE A 147 12.34 -6.57 1.47
CA ILE A 147 11.21 -5.82 2.00
C ILE A 147 10.39 -6.76 2.89
N TYR A 148 10.10 -6.33 4.10
CA TYR A 148 9.19 -7.03 5.01
C TYR A 148 7.81 -6.38 4.91
N ILE A 149 6.79 -7.19 4.64
CA ILE A 149 5.40 -6.75 4.51
C ILE A 149 4.54 -7.59 5.45
N ASP A 150 3.72 -6.90 6.24
CA ASP A 150 2.84 -7.50 7.22
C ASP A 150 1.39 -7.37 6.75
N HIS A 151 0.75 -8.51 6.56
CA HIS A 151 -0.68 -8.59 6.29
C HIS A 151 -1.42 -8.95 7.56
N ASN A 152 -2.21 -7.99 8.06
CA ASN A 152 -3.00 -8.15 9.25
C ASN A 152 -4.49 -8.09 8.89
N HIS A 153 -5.27 -8.99 9.48
CA HIS A 153 -6.73 -8.97 9.35
C HIS A 153 -7.38 -9.44 10.64
N LEU A 154 -8.66 -9.07 10.81
CA LEU A 154 -9.43 -9.41 11.99
C LEU A 154 -10.47 -10.48 11.65
N HIS A 155 -10.62 -11.47 12.51
CA HIS A 155 -11.73 -12.41 12.51
C HIS A 155 -12.67 -12.09 13.66
N MET A 156 -13.95 -11.85 13.39
CA MET A 156 -14.93 -11.67 14.46
C MET A 156 -15.09 -12.95 15.28
N VAL A 157 -15.24 -12.83 16.60
CA VAL A 157 -15.40 -13.96 17.51
C VAL A 157 -16.66 -13.78 18.36
N GLY A 158 -17.50 -14.82 18.43
CA GLY A 158 -18.74 -14.80 19.19
C GLY A 158 -19.98 -14.85 18.27
N ASN A 159 -21.15 -15.04 18.88
CA ASN A 159 -22.40 -15.17 18.14
C ASN A 159 -22.83 -13.80 17.61
N LEU A 160 -22.88 -13.62 16.29
CA LEU A 160 -23.18 -12.34 15.63
C LEU A 160 -24.70 -12.01 15.58
N ASP A 161 -25.51 -12.66 16.42
CA ASP A 161 -26.98 -12.62 16.35
C ASP A 161 -27.64 -11.37 16.99
N GLN A 162 -26.91 -10.31 17.31
CA GLN A 162 -27.52 -9.09 17.85
C GLN A 162 -28.02 -8.15 16.73
N GLY A 163 -29.08 -8.55 16.03
CA GLY A 163 -29.82 -7.61 15.17
C GLY A 163 -30.86 -8.17 14.19
N CYS A 164 -30.95 -9.49 13.98
CA CYS A 164 -31.95 -10.05 13.06
C CYS A 164 -32.41 -11.46 13.50
N ALA A 165 -32.98 -11.54 14.69
CA ALA A 165 -33.92 -12.59 15.06
C ALA A 165 -35.10 -11.91 15.74
N GLY A 166 -35.92 -11.24 14.93
CA GLY A 166 -37.29 -10.94 15.31
C GLY A 166 -38.13 -12.17 14.99
N GLU A 167 -38.58 -12.85 16.04
CA GLU A 167 -39.90 -13.50 16.23
C GLU A 167 -39.93 -14.17 17.62
#